data_AF-A0AAW1GZ52-F1
#
_entry.id   AF-A0AAW1GZ52-F1
#
_cell.length_a   1.000
_cell.length_b   1.000
_cell.length_c   1.000
_cell.angle_alpha   90.00
_cell.angle_beta   90.00
_cell.angle_gamma   90.00
#
_symmetry.space_group_name_H-M   'P 1'
#
loop_
_entity.id
_entity.type
_entity.pdbx_description
1 polymer ?
#
loop_
_entity_poly.entity_id
_entity_poly.type
_entity_poly.pdbx_seq_one_letter_code
_entity_poly.pdbx_strand_id
1 'polypeptide(L)'
;MLDLDLPESVSNTMKSLISSTVAVNFHLAILDTRLCFCMMGLEKGDIWSMDEKVSWTKLVVVSAGENVRVKRLIPLIPIVYWNNGREILMLTRRSKLVSYNVRWDTWRGIEIPGVAADIEAMLFDPVFVPTKNLFKSRKTIEDT
;
A
#
# COMPACT_ATOMS: atom_id res chain seq x y z
N MET A 1 1.13 -23.08 -7.32
CA MET A 1 1.52 -22.57 -6.00
C MET A 1 2.84 -21.87 -6.23
N LEU A 2 2.91 -20.54 -6.10
CA LEU A 2 4.18 -19.81 -6.26
C LEU A 2 5.01 -20.09 -5.01
N ASP A 3 6.07 -20.90 -5.14
CA ASP A 3 7.11 -21.00 -4.12
C ASP A 3 7.90 -19.69 -4.15
N LEU A 4 7.40 -18.71 -3.40
CA LEU A 4 8.20 -17.54 -3.04
C LEU A 4 9.20 -18.04 -1.99
N ASP A 5 10.49 -18.07 -2.35
CA ASP A 5 11.58 -18.25 -1.39
C ASP A 5 11.60 -17.06 -0.42
N LEU A 6 10.77 -17.15 0.61
CA LEU A 6 10.66 -16.16 1.66
C LEU A 6 11.83 -16.35 2.63
N PRO A 7 12.56 -15.26 2.98
CA PRO A 7 13.66 -15.36 3.92
C PRO A 7 13.16 -15.82 5.28
N GLU A 8 14.06 -16.46 6.03
CA GLU A 8 13.75 -17.10 7.30
C GLU A 8 13.12 -16.15 8.32
N SER A 9 13.48 -14.88 8.30
CA SER A 9 12.87 -13.83 9.13
C SER A 9 11.37 -13.60 8.80
N VAL A 10 11.01 -13.56 7.52
CA VAL A 10 9.63 -13.44 7.05
C VAL A 10 8.87 -14.73 7.37
N SER A 11 9.48 -15.88 7.09
CA SER A 11 8.92 -17.21 7.40
C SER A 11 8.62 -17.36 8.90
N ASN A 12 9.55 -16.96 9.77
CA ASN A 12 9.40 -17.02 11.22
C ASN A 12 8.33 -16.04 11.72
N THR A 13 8.27 -14.84 11.14
CA THR A 13 7.21 -13.86 11.46
C THR A 13 5.84 -14.41 11.04
N MET A 14 5.73 -14.98 9.83
CA MET A 14 4.50 -15.63 9.35
C MET A 14 4.09 -16.80 10.25
N LYS A 15 5.02 -17.70 10.61
CA LYS A 15 4.76 -18.84 11.50
C LYS A 15 4.28 -18.37 12.88
N SER A 16 4.96 -17.39 13.47
CA SER A 16 4.57 -16.81 14.77
C SER A 16 3.18 -16.18 14.73
N LEU A 17 2.82 -15.52 13.64
CA LEU A 17 1.51 -14.90 13.46
C LEU A 17 0.41 -15.94 13.20
N ILE A 18 0.67 -16.95 12.37
CA ILE A 18 -0.26 -18.06 12.11
C ILE A 18 -0.56 -18.84 13.39
N SER A 19 0.45 -19.03 14.27
CA SER A 19 0.24 -19.69 15.56
C SER A 19 -0.57 -18.85 16.57
N SER A 20 -0.71 -17.55 16.35
CA SER A 20 -1.29 -16.63 17.34
C SER A 20 -2.82 -16.53 17.34
N THR A 21 -3.56 -17.30 16.52
CA THR A 21 -5.04 -17.20 16.41
C THR A 21 -5.54 -15.82 16.01
N VAL A 22 -4.66 -14.94 15.51
CA VAL A 22 -5.01 -13.62 15.00
C VAL A 22 -5.22 -13.71 13.49
N ALA A 23 -6.34 -13.17 13.00
CA ALA A 23 -6.58 -13.08 11.56
C ALA A 23 -5.57 -12.10 10.92
N VAL A 24 -4.60 -12.66 10.18
CA VAL A 24 -3.60 -11.90 9.42
C VAL A 24 -3.92 -11.99 7.94
N ASN A 25 -3.91 -10.84 7.27
CA ASN A 25 -4.10 -10.75 5.82
C ASN A 25 -2.74 -10.56 5.16
N PHE A 26 -2.45 -11.42 4.19
CA PHE A 26 -1.25 -11.35 3.37
C PHE A 26 -1.62 -10.80 2.01
N HIS A 27 -0.86 -9.83 1.51
CA HIS A 27 -1.02 -9.35 0.15
C HIS A 27 0.32 -8.94 -0.46
N LEU A 28 0.43 -9.18 -1.77
CA LEU A 28 1.49 -8.64 -2.59
C LEU A 28 1.02 -7.30 -3.17
N ALA A 29 1.92 -6.33 -3.17
CA ALA A 29 1.70 -4.99 -3.70
C ALA A 29 2.95 -4.52 -4.43
N ILE A 30 2.87 -3.38 -5.11
CA ILE A 30 4.02 -2.71 -5.70
C ILE A 30 4.09 -1.33 -5.07
N LEU A 31 5.23 -1.00 -4.46
CA LEU A 31 5.51 0.30 -3.87
C LEU A 31 6.72 0.89 -4.58
N ASP A 32 6.50 1.98 -5.32
CA ASP A 32 7.57 2.72 -6.01
C ASP A 32 8.50 1.78 -6.81
N THR A 33 7.87 0.96 -7.67
CA THR A 33 8.48 -0.08 -8.53
C THR A 33 9.06 -1.31 -7.85
N ARG A 34 8.95 -1.45 -6.53
CA ARG A 34 9.42 -2.64 -5.80
C ARG A 34 8.27 -3.55 -5.41
N LEU A 35 8.44 -4.85 -5.63
CA LEU A 35 7.51 -5.85 -5.10
C LEU A 35 7.53 -5.76 -3.58
N CYS A 36 6.36 -5.61 -3.00
CA CYS A 36 6.15 -5.55 -1.57
C CYS A 36 5.27 -6.69 -1.10
N PHE A 37 5.62 -7.23 0.05
CA PHE A 37 4.84 -8.20 0.78
C PHE A 37 4.35 -7.56 2.06
N CYS A 38 3.04 -7.57 2.24
CA CYS A 38 2.39 -6.87 3.33
C CYS A 38 1.63 -7.87 4.19
N MET A 39 1.91 -7.81 5.48
CA MET A 39 1.36 -8.70 6.50
C MET A 39 0.54 -7.85 7.45
N MET A 40 -0.78 -7.80 7.27
CA MET A 40 -1.67 -6.91 8.01
C MET A 40 -2.50 -7.69 9.04
N GLY A 41 -2.22 -7.47 10.32
CA GLY A 41 -3.06 -7.92 11.44
C GLY A 41 -4.18 -6.94 11.76
N LEU A 42 -4.84 -7.13 12.90
CA LEU A 42 -5.90 -6.21 13.35
C LEU A 42 -5.33 -4.86 13.79
N GLU A 43 -4.26 -4.88 14.58
CA GLU A 43 -3.69 -3.69 15.23
C GLU A 43 -2.34 -3.28 14.67
N LYS A 44 -1.60 -4.21 14.06
CA LYS A 44 -0.29 -3.95 13.49
C LYS A 44 -0.10 -4.71 12.20
N GLY A 45 0.72 -4.16 11.32
CA GLY A 45 1.12 -4.81 10.10
C GLY A 45 2.55 -4.48 9.73
N ASP A 46 3.17 -5.36 8.96
CA ASP A 46 4.49 -5.16 8.41
C ASP A 46 4.40 -4.99 6.89
N ILE A 47 5.17 -4.06 6.35
CA ILE A 47 5.41 -3.95 4.92
C ILE A 47 6.88 -4.28 4.67
N TRP A 48 7.11 -5.25 3.81
CA TRP A 48 8.42 -5.70 3.37
C TRP A 48 8.57 -5.40 1.89
N SER A 49 9.73 -4.93 1.46
CA SER A 49 10.06 -4.82 0.03
C SER A 49 11.14 -5.80 -0.35
N MET A 50 11.02 -6.32 -1.55
CA MET A 50 12.08 -7.04 -2.24
C MET A 50 13.03 -6.04 -2.88
N ASP A 51 14.33 -6.21 -2.65
CA ASP A 51 15.37 -5.49 -3.38
C ASP A 51 15.74 -6.20 -4.70
N GLU A 52 16.64 -5.59 -5.47
CA GLU A 52 17.12 -6.12 -6.75
C GLU A 52 17.87 -7.45 -6.63
N LYS A 53 18.36 -7.78 -5.43
CA LYS A 53 19.09 -9.02 -5.12
C LYS A 53 18.16 -10.10 -4.58
N VAL A 54 16.84 -9.94 -4.74
CA VAL A 54 15.84 -10.92 -4.28
C VAL A 54 15.84 -11.05 -2.75
N SER A 55 16.36 -10.04 -2.04
CA SER A 55 16.38 -9.99 -0.58
C SER A 55 15.19 -9.18 -0.06
N TRP A 56 14.56 -9.64 1.02
CA TRP A 56 13.43 -8.93 1.62
C TRP A 56 13.90 -8.08 2.79
N THR A 57 13.56 -6.80 2.74
CA THR A 57 13.84 -5.84 3.81
C THR A 57 12.54 -5.33 4.38
N LYS A 58 12.39 -5.35 5.70
CA LYS A 58 11.26 -4.72 6.38
C LYS A 58 11.37 -3.20 6.18
N LEU A 59 10.38 -2.62 5.52
CA LEU A 59 10.33 -1.18 5.27
C LEU A 59 9.73 -0.44 6.45
N VAL A 60 8.57 -0.91 6.93
CA VAL A 60 7.81 -0.21 7.95
C VAL A 60 6.92 -1.16 8.72
N VAL A 61 6.76 -0.85 10.00
CA VAL A 61 5.71 -1.42 10.85
C VAL A 61 4.61 -0.37 10.94
N VAL A 62 3.40 -0.73 10.53
CA VAL A 62 2.22 0.15 10.61
C VAL A 62 1.36 -0.26 11.79
N SER A 63 0.95 0.70 12.62
CA SER A 63 -0.02 0.47 13.68
C SER A 63 -1.40 0.93 13.23
N ALA A 64 -2.47 0.30 13.70
CA ALA A 64 -3.82 0.83 13.55
C ALA A 64 -3.92 2.14 14.34
N GLY A 65 -4.47 3.19 13.73
CA GLY A 65 -4.67 4.47 14.39
C GLY A 65 -6.07 4.62 14.94
N GLU A 66 -6.22 5.19 16.13
CA GLU A 66 -7.52 5.48 16.74
C GLU A 66 -8.32 6.57 15.98
N ASN A 67 -7.60 7.49 15.31
CA ASN A 67 -8.16 8.72 14.75
C ASN A 67 -8.66 8.64 13.31
N VAL A 68 -8.40 7.53 12.61
CA VAL A 68 -8.88 7.33 11.24
C VAL A 68 -9.78 6.10 11.24
N ARG A 69 -10.76 6.04 10.31
CA ARG A 69 -11.67 4.90 10.08
C ARG A 69 -10.97 3.54 9.84
N VAL A 70 -9.64 3.47 9.97
CA VAL A 70 -8.81 2.27 10.00
C VAL A 70 -8.80 1.69 11.41
N LYS A 71 -9.95 1.19 11.88
CA LYS A 71 -10.04 0.42 13.13
C LYS A 71 -9.40 -0.97 13.04
N ARG A 72 -9.10 -1.41 11.82
CA ARG A 72 -8.46 -2.67 11.46
C ARG A 72 -7.65 -2.43 10.18
N LEU A 73 -6.46 -3.01 10.08
CA LEU A 73 -5.58 -2.83 8.90
C LEU A 73 -6.00 -3.68 7.68
N ILE A 74 -7.29 -3.99 7.53
CA ILE A 74 -7.76 -5.06 6.65
C ILE A 74 -8.49 -4.52 5.41
N PRO A 75 -8.04 -4.91 4.21
CA PRO A 75 -6.68 -4.79 3.66
C PRO A 75 -6.32 -3.34 3.32
N LEU A 76 -5.03 -3.04 3.45
CA LEU A 76 -4.38 -1.78 3.11
C LEU A 76 -3.26 -2.05 2.12
N ILE A 77 -3.40 -1.57 0.89
CA ILE A 77 -2.45 -1.81 -0.20
C ILE A 77 -1.56 -0.58 -0.36
N PRO A 78 -0.25 -0.66 -0.10
CA PRO A 78 0.65 0.46 -0.37
C PRO A 78 0.77 0.70 -1.88
N ILE A 79 0.79 1.97 -2.27
CA ILE A 79 0.82 2.39 -3.68
C ILE A 79 2.14 3.09 -4.00
N VAL A 80 2.45 4.15 -3.25
CA VAL A 80 3.57 5.04 -3.55
C VAL A 80 4.06 5.74 -2.29
N TYR A 81 5.35 6.05 -2.27
CA TYR A 81 5.90 7.01 -1.32
C TYR A 81 5.42 8.41 -1.67
N TRP A 82 5.01 9.15 -0.65
CA TRP A 82 4.50 10.51 -0.76
C TRP A 82 5.30 11.44 0.14
N ASN A 83 5.28 12.75 -0.17
CA ASN A 83 5.91 13.79 0.63
C ASN A 83 7.38 13.46 0.95
N ASN A 84 8.16 13.19 -0.10
CA ASN A 84 9.58 12.84 -0.04
C ASN A 84 9.87 11.59 0.83
N GLY A 85 9.03 10.56 0.72
CA GLY A 85 9.19 9.30 1.43
C GLY A 85 8.79 9.33 2.91
N ARG A 86 8.26 10.45 3.41
CA ARG A 86 7.79 10.56 4.80
C ARG A 86 6.44 9.91 5.02
N GLU A 87 5.66 9.82 3.95
CA GLU A 87 4.33 9.25 3.95
C GLU A 87 4.26 8.10 2.94
N ILE A 88 3.40 7.12 3.22
CA ILE A 88 3.05 6.06 2.27
C ILE A 88 1.56 6.22 1.98
N LEU A 89 1.22 6.40 0.71
CA LEU A 89 -0.18 6.35 0.28
C LEU A 89 -0.63 4.90 0.16
N MET A 90 -1.79 4.61 0.73
CA MET A 90 -2.37 3.28 0.74
C MET A 90 -3.84 3.30 0.34
N LEU A 91 -4.27 2.27 -0.38
CA LEU A 91 -5.68 2.00 -0.64
C LEU A 91 -6.25 1.07 0.42
N THR A 92 -7.42 1.43 0.93
CA THR A 92 -8.24 0.54 1.76
C THR A 92 -9.11 -0.38 0.89
N ARG A 93 -9.66 -1.46 1.46
CA ARG A 93 -10.64 -2.34 0.78
C ARG A 93 -11.86 -1.62 0.19
N ARG A 94 -12.26 -0.49 0.77
CA ARG A 94 -13.39 0.32 0.29
C ARG A 94 -12.93 1.43 -0.64
N SER A 95 -11.77 1.22 -1.27
CA SER A 95 -11.19 2.07 -2.29
C SER A 95 -11.06 3.54 -1.84
N LYS A 96 -10.84 3.73 -0.53
CA LYS A 96 -10.50 5.03 0.06
C LYS A 96 -8.99 5.14 0.17
N LEU A 97 -8.49 6.32 -0.18
CA LEU A 97 -7.08 6.66 -0.06
C LEU A 97 -6.78 7.16 1.35
N VAL A 98 -5.72 6.61 1.94
CA VAL A 98 -5.18 7.07 3.22
C VAL A 98 -3.68 7.31 3.07
N SER A 99 -3.16 8.25 3.86
CA SER A 99 -1.73 8.48 4.02
C SER A 99 -1.31 7.97 5.39
N TYR A 100 -0.24 7.17 5.42
CA TYR A 100 0.43 6.77 6.64
C TYR A 100 1.74 7.53 6.78
N ASN A 101 1.91 8.26 7.89
CA ASN A 101 3.15 8.93 8.20
C ASN A 101 4.09 7.99 8.96
N VAL A 102 5.21 7.64 8.32
CA VAL A 102 6.16 6.67 8.84
C VAL A 102 6.88 7.17 10.09
N ARG A 103 7.14 8.48 10.18
CA ARG A 103 7.90 9.06 11.29
C ARG A 103 7.08 9.14 12.58
N TRP A 104 5.80 9.46 12.46
CA TRP A 104 4.93 9.72 13.61
C TRP A 104 3.96 8.58 13.90
N ASP A 105 3.95 7.51 13.11
CA ASP A 105 3.00 6.40 13.22
C ASP A 105 1.55 6.89 13.24
N THR A 106 1.20 7.77 12.30
CA THR A 106 -0.12 8.41 12.24
C THR A 106 -0.77 8.23 10.88
N TRP A 107 -2.10 8.20 10.88
CA TRP A 107 -2.91 8.09 9.67
C TRP A 107 -3.61 9.40 9.35
N ARG A 108 -3.83 9.64 8.06
CA ARG A 108 -4.67 10.72 7.57
C ARG A 108 -5.52 10.22 6.41
N GLY A 109 -6.82 10.51 6.44
CA GLY A 109 -7.68 10.29 5.28
C GLY A 109 -7.33 11.28 4.17
N ILE A 110 -7.26 10.80 2.93
CA ILE A 110 -7.07 11.66 1.77
C ILE A 110 -8.42 11.78 1.05
N GLU A 111 -8.92 13.00 0.98
CA GLU A 111 -10.10 13.33 0.18
C GLU A 111 -9.62 13.85 -1.18
N ILE A 112 -10.14 13.26 -2.25
CA ILE A 112 -9.90 13.73 -3.61
C ILE A 112 -11.18 14.45 -4.06
N PRO A 113 -11.16 15.79 -4.19
CA PRO A 113 -12.33 16.55 -4.60
C PRO A 113 -12.88 16.05 -5.94
N GLY A 114 -14.20 15.90 -6.04
CA GLY A 114 -14.88 15.45 -7.26
C GLY A 114 -14.87 13.94 -7.50
N VAL A 115 -14.20 13.15 -6.67
CA VAL A 115 -14.22 11.68 -6.75
C VAL A 115 -15.20 11.14 -5.70
N ALA A 116 -16.42 10.82 -6.14
CA ALA A 116 -17.49 10.31 -5.28
C ALA A 116 -17.47 8.77 -5.12
N ALA A 117 -16.59 8.07 -5.84
CA ALA A 117 -16.60 6.62 -5.98
C ALA A 117 -15.23 5.98 -5.73
N ASP A 118 -15.26 4.65 -5.65
CA ASP A 118 -14.13 3.77 -5.37
C ASP A 118 -12.90 4.08 -6.25
N ILE A 119 -11.77 4.41 -5.61
CA ILE A 119 -10.47 4.61 -6.26
C ILE A 119 -9.78 3.26 -6.54
N GLU A 120 -9.44 3.02 -7.80
CA GLU A 120 -8.56 1.91 -8.20
C GLU A 120 -7.13 2.43 -8.41
N ALA A 121 -6.13 1.75 -7.85
CA ALA A 121 -4.72 2.04 -8.14
C ALA A 121 -4.29 1.21 -9.35
N MET A 122 -3.80 1.91 -10.37
CA MET A 122 -3.18 1.30 -11.54
C MET A 122 -1.69 1.59 -11.53
N LEU A 123 -0.87 0.54 -11.69
CA LEU A 123 0.55 0.70 -11.97
C LEU A 123 0.71 0.91 -13.48
N PHE A 124 1.32 2.03 -13.86
CA PHE A 124 1.73 2.28 -15.24
C PHE A 124 3.24 2.10 -15.34
N ASP A 125 3.67 1.12 -16.13
CA ASP A 125 5.06 1.03 -16.55
C ASP A 125 5.27 1.91 -17.79
N PRO A 126 6.12 2.97 -17.73
CA PRO A 126 6.37 3.83 -18.87
C PRO A 126 6.95 3.09 -20.09
N VAL A 127 7.50 1.88 -19.92
CA VAL A 127 7.98 1.04 -21.03
C VAL A 127 6.82 0.47 -21.87
N PHE A 128 5.62 0.35 -21.29
CA PHE A 128 4.46 -0.30 -21.93
C PHE A 128 3.33 0.66 -22.35
N VAL A 129 3.43 1.96 -22.07
CA VAL A 129 2.39 2.92 -22.42
C VAL A 129 2.92 3.95 -23.42
N PRO A 130 2.40 3.98 -24.67
CA PRO A 130 2.62 5.11 -25.56
C PRO A 130 2.03 6.36 -24.90
N THR A 131 2.90 7.20 -24.34
CA THR A 131 2.59 8.43 -23.59
C THR A 131 1.74 9.45 -24.37
N LYS A 132 1.56 9.24 -25.68
CA LYS A 132 0.76 10.08 -26.57
C LYS A 132 -0.76 10.04 -26.33
N ASN A 133 -1.29 9.05 -25.60
CA ASN A 133 -2.74 8.89 -25.43
C ASN A 133 -3.28 9.28 -24.04
N LEU A 134 -2.44 9.53 -23.04
CA LEU A 134 -2.91 9.79 -21.66
C LEU A 134 -3.41 11.23 -21.42
N PHE A 135 -3.08 12.19 -22.30
CA PHE A 135 -3.43 13.61 -22.10
C PHE A 135 -4.57 14.13 -22.99
N LYS A 136 -5.26 13.27 -23.76
CA LYS A 136 -6.33 13.72 -24.67
C LYS A 136 -7.71 13.94 -24.01
N SER A 137 -7.86 13.71 -22.70
CA SER A 137 -9.11 13.95 -21.97
C SER A 137 -8.99 15.11 -20.96
N ARG A 138 -8.40 16.23 -21.37
CA ARG A 138 -8.78 17.56 -20.84
C ARG A 138 -9.49 18.31 -21.95
N LYS A 139 -10.80 18.10 -22.09
CA LYS A 139 -11.67 19.09 -22.70
C LYS A 139 -12.10 20.07 -21.61
N THR A 140 -11.52 21.25 -21.72
CA THR A 140 -12.02 22.58 -21.38
C THR A 140 -13.44 22.62 -20.82
N ILE A 141 -13.57 23.05 -19.56
CA ILE A 141 -14.72 23.83 -19.11
C ILE A 141 -14.13 25.16 -18.65
N GLU A 142 -13.98 26.06 -19.61
CA GLU A 142 -13.97 27.50 -19.38
C GLU A 142 -15.16 28.04 -20.19
N ASP A 143 -15.89 28.95 -19.54
CA ASP A 143 -16.95 29.83 -20.02
C ASP A 143 -18.35 29.26 -20.34
N THR A 144 -19.25 29.36 -19.35
CA THR A 144 -20.58 29.95 -19.55
C THR A 144 -21.05 30.65 -18.27
#